data_AF-A0A951Z6E5-F1
#
_entry.id   AF-A0A951Z6E5-F1
#
_cell.length_a   1.000
_cell.length_b   1.000
_cell.length_c   1.000
_cell.angle_alpha   90.00
_cell.angle_beta   90.00
_cell.angle_gamma   90.00
#
_symmetry.space_group_name_H-M   'P 1'
#
loop_
_entity.id
_entity.type
_entity.pdbx_description
1 polymer ?
#
loop_
_entity_poly.entity_id
_entity_poly.type
_entity_poly.pdbx_seq_one_letter_code
_entity_poly.pdbx_strand_id
1 'polypeptide(L)'
;MSDNEPTYAYDPFAKTAPRWGHQGVGGGEAVPAIEGYEIRDKLGSGGMASVWSALYVPLNQIRAVKVLDSALATDRSFIKRFQDEARALGRLEHPNIVKVFDANAEHDPPYIAMQWVEGQPLSQLLGSGLGQAQAIHIFEQVAEALDHAHAMGFTHRDLKPSNVMVAPDGKAMLIDFGVATLLGRDASQGQSLTG
;
A
#
# COMPACT_ATOMS: atom_id res chain seq x y z
N MET A 1 30.04 35.53 -20.25
CA MET A 1 30.21 34.12 -19.82
C MET A 1 29.50 33.98 -18.50
N SER A 2 28.24 33.54 -18.55
CA SER A 2 27.46 33.12 -17.39
C SER A 2 26.95 31.74 -17.73
N ASP A 3 27.79 30.74 -17.48
CA ASP A 3 27.40 29.34 -17.60
C ASP A 3 26.40 29.04 -16.49
N ASN A 4 25.13 29.08 -16.86
CA ASN A 4 24.02 28.60 -16.05
C ASN A 4 24.05 27.08 -16.15
N GLU A 5 24.86 26.42 -15.32
CA GLU A 5 24.79 24.96 -15.20
C GLU A 5 23.37 24.59 -14.73
N PRO A 6 22.70 23.62 -15.38
CA PRO A 6 21.42 23.15 -14.88
C PRO A 6 21.68 22.49 -13.51
N THR A 7 21.11 23.07 -12.46
CA THR A 7 21.03 22.41 -11.16
C THR A 7 20.38 21.05 -11.40
N TYR A 8 21.15 19.97 -11.29
CA TYR A 8 20.64 18.61 -11.24
C TYR A 8 19.78 18.52 -9.98
N ALA A 9 18.50 18.90 -10.09
CA ALA A 9 17.52 18.61 -9.07
C ALA A 9 17.52 17.08 -8.95
N TYR A 10 17.99 16.59 -7.81
CA TYR A 10 17.93 15.17 -7.50
C TYR A 10 16.46 14.77 -7.55
N ASP A 11 16.06 14.07 -8.60
CA ASP A 11 14.75 13.44 -8.70
C ASP A 11 14.86 12.09 -7.99
N PRO A 12 14.29 11.94 -6.78
CA PRO A 12 14.35 10.69 -6.05
C PRO A 12 13.66 9.55 -6.81
N PHE A 13 12.78 9.84 -7.76
CA PHE A 13 12.07 8.84 -8.57
C PHE A 13 12.87 8.37 -9.79
N ALA A 14 13.90 9.10 -10.22
CA ALA A 14 14.67 8.79 -11.44
C ALA A 14 15.43 7.45 -11.38
N LYS A 15 15.61 6.87 -10.19
CA LYS A 15 16.30 5.58 -9.98
C LYS A 15 15.41 4.47 -9.45
N THR A 16 14.20 4.78 -8.99
CA THR A 16 13.47 3.87 -8.09
C THR A 16 12.27 3.20 -8.71
N ALA A 17 11.95 3.45 -10.00
CA ALA A 17 10.71 3.03 -10.65
C ALA A 17 10.37 1.53 -10.41
N PRO A 18 9.55 1.23 -9.39
CA PRO A 18 9.03 -0.10 -9.21
C PRO A 18 7.90 -0.19 -10.23
N ARG A 19 7.82 -1.32 -10.93
CA ARG A 19 6.77 -1.49 -11.94
C ARG A 19 5.45 -1.83 -11.27
N TRP A 20 4.98 -0.97 -10.36
CA TRP A 20 3.56 -0.84 -10.08
C TRP A 20 2.87 -0.57 -11.42
N GLY A 21 1.65 -1.07 -11.62
CA GLY A 21 0.93 -0.84 -12.87
C GLY A 21 0.67 0.66 -13.06
N HIS A 22 1.63 1.38 -13.62
CA HIS A 22 1.60 2.82 -13.79
C HIS A 22 0.38 3.18 -14.63
N GLN A 23 -0.66 3.69 -13.97
CA GLN A 23 -1.62 4.55 -14.61
C GLN A 23 -1.09 5.96 -14.36
N GLY A 24 -0.35 6.51 -15.32
CA GLY A 24 -0.07 7.95 -15.32
C GLY A 24 -1.40 8.69 -15.13
N VAL A 25 -1.40 9.81 -14.41
CA VAL A 25 -2.61 10.51 -13.95
C VAL A 25 -3.63 10.63 -15.11
N GLY A 26 -4.58 9.68 -15.16
CA GLY A 26 -5.58 9.58 -16.20
C GLY A 26 -6.64 10.64 -15.93
N GLY A 27 -6.91 11.50 -16.91
CA GLY A 27 -7.69 12.73 -16.74
C GLY A 27 -8.99 12.55 -15.95
N GLY A 28 -9.08 13.24 -14.80
CA GLY A 28 -10.34 13.47 -14.08
C GLY A 28 -10.28 13.27 -12.56
N GLU A 29 -9.32 12.49 -12.05
CA GLU A 29 -9.24 12.20 -10.61
C GLU A 29 -8.43 13.28 -9.87
N ALA A 30 -9.00 13.83 -8.79
CA ALA A 30 -8.34 14.84 -7.98
C ALA A 30 -7.16 14.23 -7.22
N VAL A 31 -5.97 14.81 -7.40
CA VAL A 31 -4.79 14.44 -6.62
C VAL A 31 -5.02 14.85 -5.16
N PRO A 32 -4.86 13.94 -4.18
CA PRO A 32 -5.07 14.26 -2.78
C PRO A 32 -4.07 15.32 -2.29
N ALA A 33 -4.53 16.27 -1.49
CA ALA A 33 -3.68 17.26 -0.85
C ALA A 33 -3.36 16.82 0.58
N ILE A 34 -2.09 16.53 0.84
CA ILE A 34 -1.61 16.09 2.16
C ILE A 34 -0.38 16.93 2.53
N GLU A 35 -0.42 17.60 3.67
CA GLU A 35 0.67 18.47 4.12
C GLU A 35 1.99 17.71 4.23
N GLY A 36 3.08 18.28 3.71
CA GLY A 36 4.41 17.66 3.71
C GLY A 36 4.61 16.58 2.65
N TYR A 37 3.59 16.22 1.87
CA TYR A 37 3.68 15.24 0.79
C TYR A 37 3.41 15.88 -0.56
N GLU A 38 4.34 15.70 -1.50
CA GLU A 38 4.10 15.96 -2.91
C GLU A 38 3.63 14.66 -3.57
N ILE A 39 2.32 14.52 -3.75
CA ILE A 39 1.70 13.34 -4.36
C ILE A 39 2.02 13.30 -5.86
N ARG A 40 2.36 12.12 -6.36
CA ARG A 40 2.80 11.85 -7.73
C ARG A 40 1.83 10.89 -8.43
N ASP A 41 2.32 9.71 -8.82
CA ASP A 41 1.58 8.74 -9.62
C ASP A 41 0.66 7.88 -8.77
N LYS A 42 -0.47 7.50 -9.35
CA LYS A 42 -1.33 6.46 -8.78
C LYS A 42 -0.71 5.09 -9.05
N LEU A 43 -0.42 4.35 -7.98
CA LEU A 43 0.15 3.00 -8.06
C LEU A 43 -0.94 1.93 -8.24
N GLY A 44 -2.14 2.22 -7.75
CA GLY A 44 -3.28 1.32 -7.82
C GLY A 44 -4.50 1.87 -7.10
N SER A 45 -5.64 1.25 -7.37
CA SER A 45 -6.91 1.53 -6.69
C SER A 45 -7.48 0.22 -6.17
N GLY A 46 -7.86 0.17 -4.91
CA GLY A 46 -8.61 -0.92 -4.30
C GLY A 46 -10.09 -0.56 -4.15
N GLY A 47 -10.86 -1.44 -3.50
CA GLY A 47 -12.29 -1.21 -3.29
C GLY A 47 -12.64 -0.11 -2.28
N MET A 48 -11.67 0.42 -1.53
CA MET A 48 -11.91 1.49 -0.56
C MET A 48 -10.93 2.67 -0.63
N ALA A 49 -9.79 2.48 -1.26
CA ALA A 49 -8.66 3.37 -1.15
C ALA A 49 -7.78 3.28 -2.38
N SER A 50 -7.10 4.37 -2.66
CA SER A 50 -6.13 4.53 -3.71
C SER A 50 -4.72 4.63 -3.13
N VAL A 51 -3.74 4.01 -3.78
CA VAL A 51 -2.33 4.10 -3.36
C VAL A 51 -1.58 4.98 -4.35
N TRP A 52 -0.83 5.93 -3.81
CA TRP A 52 -0.06 6.91 -4.58
C TRP A 52 1.42 6.83 -4.22
N SER A 53 2.30 7.10 -5.17
CA SER A 53 3.67 7.48 -4.84
C SER A 53 3.70 8.93 -4.39
N ALA A 54 4.53 9.25 -3.40
CA ALA A 54 4.65 10.60 -2.90
C ALA A 54 6.09 10.89 -2.46
N LEU A 55 6.52 12.13 -2.63
CA LEU A 55 7.72 12.64 -1.99
C LEU A 55 7.34 13.24 -0.64
N TYR A 56 7.86 12.66 0.44
CA TYR A 56 7.84 13.33 1.74
C TYR A 56 8.89 14.44 1.74
N VAL A 57 8.41 15.68 1.57
CA VAL A 57 9.22 16.88 1.31
C VAL A 57 10.23 17.15 2.43
N PRO A 58 9.88 17.06 3.73
CA PRO A 58 10.82 17.40 4.81
C PRO A 58 12.11 16.58 4.82
N LEU A 59 12.07 15.32 4.36
CA LEU A 59 13.23 14.43 4.33
C LEU A 59 13.70 14.05 2.92
N ASN A 60 13.03 14.56 1.88
CA ASN A 60 13.27 14.18 0.50
C ASN A 60 13.25 12.65 0.29
N GLN A 61 12.26 11.96 0.88
CA GLN A 61 12.13 10.50 0.84
C GLN A 61 10.84 10.07 0.13
N ILE A 62 10.94 9.03 -0.69
CA ILE A 62 9.76 8.44 -1.32
C ILE A 62 8.95 7.63 -0.31
N ARG A 63 7.63 7.75 -0.42
CA ARG A 63 6.64 7.02 0.34
C ARG A 63 5.56 6.46 -0.59
N ALA A 64 5.00 5.33 -0.21
CA ALA A 64 3.69 4.94 -0.72
C ALA A 64 2.63 5.52 0.23
N VAL A 65 1.62 6.18 -0.30
CA VAL A 65 0.56 6.81 0.49
C VAL A 65 -0.77 6.23 0.08
N LYS A 66 -1.38 5.46 0.98
CA LYS A 66 -2.74 4.93 0.82
C LYS A 66 -3.71 6.00 1.28
N VAL A 67 -4.70 6.34 0.47
CA VAL A 67 -5.69 7.40 0.73
C VAL A 67 -7.08 6.81 0.58
N LEU A 68 -7.95 7.02 1.57
CA LEU A 68 -9.35 6.60 1.49
C LEU A 68 -10.06 7.37 0.38
N ASP A 69 -10.80 6.69 -0.48
CA ASP A 69 -11.47 7.35 -1.60
C ASP A 69 -12.55 8.31 -1.07
N SER A 70 -12.61 9.53 -1.61
CA SER A 70 -13.49 10.61 -1.12
C SER A 70 -14.98 10.23 -1.14
N ALA A 71 -15.40 9.39 -2.08
CA ALA A 71 -16.75 8.83 -2.15
C ALA A 71 -17.13 7.98 -0.92
N LEU A 72 -16.14 7.43 -0.21
CA LEU A 72 -16.30 6.57 0.96
C LEU A 72 -15.91 7.28 2.27
N ALA A 73 -15.30 8.46 2.19
CA ALA A 73 -14.88 9.26 3.34
C ALA A 73 -16.03 9.82 4.20
N THR A 74 -17.28 9.62 3.79
CA THR A 74 -18.48 9.98 4.59
C THR A 74 -19.10 8.77 5.31
N ASP A 75 -18.74 7.54 4.93
CA ASP A 75 -19.26 6.33 5.54
C ASP A 75 -18.35 5.90 6.70
N ARG A 76 -18.88 6.04 7.92
CA ARG A 76 -18.19 5.69 9.18
C ARG A 76 -17.67 4.25 9.20
N SER A 77 -18.30 3.31 8.48
CA SER A 77 -17.83 1.93 8.39
C SER A 77 -16.51 1.81 7.62
N PHE A 78 -16.33 2.59 6.54
CA PHE A 78 -15.09 2.61 5.75
C PHE A 78 -13.99 3.36 6.49
N ILE A 79 -14.32 4.51 7.10
CA ILE A 79 -13.38 5.27 7.95
C ILE A 79 -12.86 4.39 9.09
N LYS A 80 -13.75 3.69 9.82
CA LYS A 80 -13.34 2.80 10.91
C LYS A 80 -12.44 1.66 10.41
N ARG A 81 -12.73 1.07 9.25
CA ARG A 81 -11.88 0.02 8.67
C ARG A 81 -10.49 0.54 8.31
N PHE A 82 -10.42 1.73 7.72
CA PHE A 82 -9.17 2.40 7.40
C PHE A 82 -8.35 2.72 8.66
N GLN A 83 -9.01 3.20 9.71
CA GLN A 83 -8.40 3.42 11.03
C GLN A 83 -7.87 2.11 11.66
N ASP A 84 -8.64 1.03 11.59
CA ASP A 84 -8.24 -0.26 12.14
C ASP A 84 -7.05 -0.86 11.37
N GLU A 85 -6.99 -0.66 10.04
CA GLU A 85 -5.83 -1.02 9.22
C GLU A 85 -4.58 -0.21 9.62
N ALA A 86 -4.70 1.12 9.70
CA ALA A 86 -3.61 1.99 10.14
C ALA A 86 -3.07 1.58 11.51
N ARG A 87 -3.97 1.27 12.46
CA ARG A 87 -3.63 0.86 13.82
C ARG A 87 -2.98 -0.52 13.88
N ALA A 88 -3.37 -1.44 13.01
CA ALA A 88 -2.74 -2.75 12.88
C ALA A 88 -1.31 -2.60 12.34
N LEU A 89 -1.16 -1.96 11.17
CA LEU A 89 0.14 -1.75 10.54
C LEU A 89 1.10 -0.95 11.44
N GLY A 90 0.62 0.09 12.13
CA GLY A 90 1.43 0.90 13.04
C GLY A 90 1.90 0.19 14.30
N ARG A 91 1.41 -1.03 14.58
CA ARG A 91 1.86 -1.86 15.72
C ARG A 91 2.76 -3.01 15.31
N LEU A 92 2.95 -3.24 14.01
CA LEU A 92 3.70 -4.37 13.49
C LEU A 92 5.10 -3.90 13.08
N GLU A 93 6.11 -4.51 13.69
CA GLU A 93 7.51 -4.26 13.37
C GLU A 93 8.17 -5.57 12.97
N HIS A 94 8.25 -5.82 11.66
CA HIS A 94 8.81 -7.04 11.10
C HIS A 94 9.57 -6.75 9.80
N PRO A 95 10.70 -7.42 9.50
CA PRO A 95 11.45 -7.20 8.26
C PRO A 95 10.62 -7.43 6.99
N ASN A 96 9.58 -8.27 7.05
CA ASN A 96 8.69 -8.64 5.93
C ASN A 96 7.29 -7.99 6.02
N ILE A 97 7.13 -6.92 6.80
CA ILE A 97 5.93 -6.07 6.83
C ILE A 97 6.38 -4.63 6.55
N VAL A 98 5.64 -3.90 5.72
CA VAL A 98 5.95 -2.48 5.47
C VAL A 98 5.83 -1.66 6.73
N LYS A 99 6.79 -0.75 6.92
CA LYS A 99 6.72 0.22 8.01
C LYS A 99 5.70 1.31 7.68
N VAL A 100 4.85 1.64 8.64
CA VAL A 100 4.06 2.88 8.62
C VAL A 100 4.90 3.98 9.25
N PHE A 101 4.95 5.14 8.60
CA PHE A 101 5.68 6.30 9.09
C PHE A 101 4.74 7.37 9.66
N ASP A 102 3.58 7.53 9.04
CA ASP A 102 2.60 8.53 9.40
C ASP A 102 1.21 8.06 8.98
N ALA A 103 0.18 8.50 9.69
CA ALA A 103 -1.21 8.25 9.33
C ALA A 103 -2.11 9.33 9.93
N ASN A 104 -3.05 9.80 9.13
CA ASN A 104 -4.16 10.62 9.59
C ASN A 104 -5.45 9.96 9.12
N ALA A 105 -6.22 9.41 10.05
CA ALA A 105 -7.43 8.68 9.72
C ALA A 105 -8.71 9.39 10.19
N GLU A 106 -8.60 10.65 10.59
CA GLU A 106 -9.71 11.45 11.15
C GLU A 106 -10.01 12.71 10.31
N HIS A 107 -9.01 13.27 9.62
CA HIS A 107 -9.19 14.43 8.77
C HIS A 107 -9.19 14.05 7.28
N ASP A 108 -9.84 14.89 6.47
CA ASP A 108 -9.95 14.71 5.03
C ASP A 108 -8.68 15.24 4.30
N PRO A 109 -8.03 14.43 3.44
CA PRO A 109 -8.32 13.02 3.18
C PRO A 109 -7.66 12.08 4.20
N PRO A 110 -8.37 11.01 4.65
CA PRO A 110 -7.75 9.98 5.49
C PRO A 110 -6.63 9.27 4.72
N TYR A 111 -5.43 9.18 5.30
CA TYR A 111 -4.27 8.57 4.67
C TYR A 111 -3.42 7.73 5.62
N ILE A 112 -2.62 6.84 5.04
CA ILE A 112 -1.54 6.07 5.67
C ILE A 112 -0.31 6.21 4.78
N ALA A 113 0.75 6.83 5.31
CA ALA A 113 2.04 6.93 4.64
C ALA A 113 2.96 5.82 5.12
N MET A 114 3.41 4.99 4.18
CA MET A 114 4.16 3.78 4.46
C MET A 114 5.42 3.68 3.61
N GLN A 115 6.24 2.70 3.96
CA GLN A 115 7.45 2.34 3.25
C GLN A 115 7.19 2.16 1.76
N TRP A 116 7.98 2.89 0.97
CA TRP A 116 8.17 2.59 -0.43
C TRP A 116 8.96 1.30 -0.58
N VAL A 117 8.40 0.32 -1.28
CA VAL A 117 9.07 -0.93 -1.61
C VAL A 117 9.43 -0.90 -3.10
N GLU A 118 10.73 -0.85 -3.37
CA GLU A 118 11.25 -1.05 -4.72
C GLU A 118 11.11 -2.53 -5.07
N GLY A 119 10.18 -2.86 -5.97
CA GLY A 119 9.87 -4.23 -6.34
C GLY A 119 8.66 -4.34 -7.26
N GLN A 120 8.13 -5.55 -7.36
CA GLN A 120 6.90 -5.86 -8.09
C GLN A 120 5.92 -6.63 -7.20
N PRO A 121 4.61 -6.45 -7.40
CA PRO A 121 3.61 -7.30 -6.75
C PRO A 121 3.82 -8.77 -7.15
N LEU A 122 3.70 -9.69 -6.19
CA LEU A 122 3.82 -11.13 -6.45
C LEU A 122 2.82 -11.61 -7.51
N SER A 123 1.64 -10.98 -7.58
CA SER A 123 0.65 -11.24 -8.65
C SER A 123 1.22 -11.06 -10.06
N GLN A 124 2.13 -10.10 -10.26
CA GLN A 124 2.78 -9.88 -11.55
C GLN A 124 3.84 -10.93 -11.84
N LEU A 125 4.65 -11.29 -10.83
CA LEU A 125 5.68 -12.33 -10.95
C LEU A 125 5.09 -13.71 -11.23
N LEU A 126 3.93 -14.01 -10.67
CA LEU A 126 3.20 -15.25 -10.95
C LEU A 126 2.81 -15.37 -12.43
N GLY A 127 2.56 -14.26 -13.12
CA GLY A 127 2.23 -14.25 -14.55
C GLY A 127 3.37 -14.77 -15.45
N SER A 128 4.62 -14.58 -15.03
CA SER A 128 5.80 -15.13 -15.71
C SER A 128 6.22 -16.52 -15.23
N GLY A 129 5.57 -17.05 -14.19
CA GLY A 129 5.99 -18.25 -13.48
C GLY A 129 7.11 -17.98 -12.47
N LEU A 130 7.10 -18.73 -11.37
CA LEU A 130 8.12 -18.68 -10.32
C LEU A 130 8.87 -20.01 -10.24
N GLY A 131 10.19 -19.94 -10.11
CA GLY A 131 11.00 -21.11 -9.79
C GLY A 131 10.65 -21.65 -8.39
N GLN A 132 10.72 -22.97 -8.19
CA GLN A 132 10.33 -23.61 -6.93
C GLN A 132 11.06 -23.02 -5.71
N ALA A 133 12.39 -22.83 -5.80
CA ALA A 133 13.18 -22.25 -4.72
C ALA A 133 12.75 -20.82 -4.38
N GLN A 134 12.44 -20.00 -5.39
CA GLN A 134 11.95 -18.65 -5.19
C GLN A 134 10.57 -18.62 -4.53
N ALA A 135 9.66 -19.52 -4.95
CA ALA A 135 8.34 -19.64 -4.37
C ALA A 135 8.40 -20.04 -2.89
N ILE A 136 9.26 -21.00 -2.53
CA ILE A 136 9.50 -21.40 -1.13
C ILE A 136 10.04 -20.23 -0.32
N HIS A 137 11.05 -19.54 -0.84
CA HIS A 137 11.67 -18.41 -0.14
C HIS A 137 10.70 -17.24 0.11
N ILE A 138 9.81 -16.95 -0.84
CA ILE A 138 8.75 -15.94 -0.67
C ILE A 138 7.73 -16.41 0.37
N PHE A 139 7.35 -17.68 0.33
CA PHE A 139 6.38 -18.25 1.26
C PHE A 139 6.88 -18.22 2.71
N GLU A 140 8.14 -18.59 2.96
CA GLU A 140 8.77 -18.53 4.29
C GLU A 140 8.70 -17.11 4.88
N GLN A 141 9.13 -16.11 4.11
CA GLN A 141 9.09 -14.69 4.53
C GLN A 141 7.68 -14.19 4.85
N VAL A 142 6.69 -14.57 4.02
CA VAL A 142 5.29 -14.21 4.25
C VAL A 142 4.73 -14.93 5.48
N ALA A 143 5.09 -16.20 5.68
CA ALA A 143 4.67 -16.98 6.85
C ALA A 143 5.23 -16.38 8.16
N GLU A 144 6.50 -15.99 8.19
CA GLU A 144 7.11 -15.31 9.34
C GLU A 144 6.42 -13.98 9.66
N ALA A 145 6.10 -13.19 8.64
CA ALA A 145 5.35 -11.94 8.80
C ALA A 145 3.95 -12.17 9.40
N LEU A 146 3.25 -13.19 8.93
CA LEU A 146 1.92 -13.53 9.43
C LEU A 146 1.97 -14.09 10.86
N ASP A 147 2.97 -14.93 11.17
CA ASP A 147 3.18 -15.44 12.52
C ASP A 147 3.42 -14.31 13.52
N HIS A 148 4.29 -13.36 13.18
CA HIS A 148 4.50 -12.15 13.97
C HIS A 148 3.20 -11.36 14.17
N ALA A 149 2.41 -11.15 13.10
CA ALA A 149 1.15 -10.44 13.21
C ALA A 149 0.13 -11.18 14.10
N HIS A 150 0.05 -12.50 13.98
CA HIS A 150 -0.83 -13.33 14.80
C HIS A 150 -0.42 -13.28 16.28
N ALA A 151 0.88 -13.31 16.59
CA ALA A 151 1.39 -13.16 17.95
C ALA A 151 1.00 -11.80 18.57
N MET A 152 0.84 -10.77 17.73
CA MET A 152 0.36 -9.43 18.12
C MET A 152 -1.17 -9.30 18.13
N GLY A 153 -1.91 -10.39 17.87
CA GLY A 153 -3.37 -10.42 17.87
C GLY A 153 -4.03 -9.91 16.57
N PHE A 154 -3.26 -9.73 15.50
CA PHE A 154 -3.76 -9.28 14.20
C PHE A 154 -3.87 -10.43 13.22
N THR A 155 -5.02 -10.55 12.55
CA THR A 155 -5.21 -11.48 11.43
C THR A 155 -5.31 -10.68 10.13
N HIS A 156 -4.53 -11.05 9.11
CA HIS A 156 -4.49 -10.30 7.84
C HIS A 156 -5.84 -10.30 7.08
N ARG A 157 -6.55 -11.43 7.04
CA ARG A 157 -7.92 -11.59 6.47
C ARG A 157 -8.11 -11.34 4.95
N ASP A 158 -7.09 -10.87 4.24
CA ASP A 158 -7.11 -10.68 2.78
C ASP A 158 -5.73 -10.96 2.15
N LEU A 159 -5.10 -12.06 2.56
CA LEU A 159 -3.82 -12.44 2.00
C LEU A 159 -4.01 -12.87 0.54
N LYS A 160 -3.37 -12.16 -0.38
CA LYS A 160 -3.37 -12.44 -1.82
C LYS A 160 -2.07 -11.97 -2.46
N PRO A 161 -1.67 -12.48 -3.63
CA PRO A 161 -0.40 -12.12 -4.26
C PRO A 161 -0.22 -10.61 -4.54
N SER A 162 -1.30 -9.85 -4.75
CA SER A 162 -1.20 -8.40 -4.95
C SER A 162 -0.84 -7.62 -3.67
N ASN A 163 -0.93 -8.25 -2.50
CA ASN A 163 -0.60 -7.65 -1.19
C ASN A 163 0.81 -8.05 -0.72
N VAL A 164 1.58 -8.72 -1.58
CA VAL A 164 2.99 -9.08 -1.34
C VAL A 164 3.83 -8.37 -2.39
N MET A 165 4.72 -7.48 -1.95
CA MET A 165 5.75 -6.87 -2.80
C MET A 165 7.02 -7.70 -2.72
N VAL A 166 7.64 -7.99 -3.87
CA VAL A 166 8.91 -8.70 -3.95
C VAL A 166 9.95 -7.76 -4.54
N ALA A 167 10.97 -7.45 -3.75
CA ALA A 167 12.09 -6.61 -4.15
C ALA A 167 13.08 -7.37 -5.06
N PRO A 168 13.93 -6.66 -5.83
CA PRO A 168 14.89 -7.31 -6.73
C PRO A 168 15.87 -8.26 -6.05
N ASP A 169 16.15 -8.06 -4.76
CA ASP A 169 16.99 -8.93 -3.94
C ASP A 169 16.26 -10.19 -3.43
N GLY A 170 14.99 -10.38 -3.79
CA GLY A 170 14.15 -11.51 -3.38
C GLY A 170 13.40 -11.30 -2.06
N LYS A 171 13.54 -10.14 -1.42
CA LYS A 171 12.83 -9.83 -0.18
C LYS A 171 11.34 -9.65 -0.43
N ALA A 172 10.51 -10.43 0.26
CA ALA A 172 9.06 -10.33 0.23
C ALA A 172 8.53 -9.48 1.40
N MET A 173 7.59 -8.58 1.13
CA MET A 173 6.99 -7.69 2.13
C MET A 173 5.47 -7.65 2.00
N LEU A 174 4.76 -7.85 3.11
CA LEU A 174 3.33 -7.58 3.23
C LEU A 174 3.10 -6.07 3.26
N ILE A 175 2.23 -5.59 2.37
CA ILE A 175 1.96 -4.15 2.19
C ILE A 175 0.59 -3.68 2.69
N ASP A 176 -0.32 -4.60 2.99
CA ASP A 176 -1.70 -4.30 3.34
C ASP A 176 -2.21 -5.39 4.29
N PHE A 177 -2.93 -5.00 5.34
CA PHE A 177 -3.70 -5.93 6.14
C PHE A 177 -5.16 -5.65 5.81
N GLY A 178 -5.77 -6.46 4.94
CA GLY A 178 -7.16 -6.27 4.47
C GLY A 178 -8.23 -6.49 5.54
N VAL A 179 -8.14 -5.73 6.63
CA VAL A 179 -9.13 -5.52 7.68
C VAL A 179 -10.47 -5.07 7.08
N ALA A 180 -10.47 -4.58 5.84
CA ALA A 180 -11.63 -4.19 5.07
C ALA A 180 -12.60 -5.32 4.69
N THR A 181 -12.13 -6.57 4.62
CA THR A 181 -12.87 -7.70 4.00
C THR A 181 -13.94 -8.33 4.90
N LEU A 182 -14.00 -7.97 6.19
CA LEU A 182 -14.89 -8.62 7.18
C LEU A 182 -16.39 -8.49 6.89
N LEU A 183 -16.84 -7.43 6.21
CA LEU A 183 -18.27 -7.20 5.97
C LEU A 183 -18.71 -7.46 4.52
N GLY A 184 -17.76 -7.65 3.60
CA GLY A 184 -18.07 -8.00 2.21
C GLY A 184 -18.59 -9.44 2.06
N ARG A 185 -18.24 -10.34 2.99
CA ARG A 185 -18.82 -11.69 3.04
C ARG A 185 -20.19 -11.72 3.70
N ASP A 186 -20.41 -10.91 4.74
CA ASP A 186 -21.70 -10.87 5.43
C ASP A 186 -22.79 -10.17 4.62
N ALA A 187 -22.44 -9.16 3.80
CA ALA A 187 -23.39 -8.53 2.88
C ALA A 187 -23.91 -9.48 1.78
N SER A 188 -23.17 -10.55 1.47
CA SER A 188 -23.57 -11.57 0.50
C SER A 188 -24.30 -12.79 1.10
N GLN A 189 -24.42 -12.88 2.44
CA GLN A 189 -25.14 -13.96 3.12
C GLN A 189 -26.43 -13.50 3.84
N GLY A 190 -26.90 -12.28 3.57
CA GLY A 190 -28.13 -11.72 4.15
C GLY A 190 -29.40 -11.85 3.31
N GLN A 191 -29.36 -12.40 2.09
CA GLN A 191 -30.55 -12.62 1.26
C GLN A 191 -30.72 -14.10 0.89
N SER A 192 -31.05 -14.91 1.89
CA SER A 192 -31.79 -16.14 1.62
C SER A 192 -32.74 -16.40 2.79
N LEU A 193 -33.84 -15.65 2.81
CA LEU A 193 -35.02 -16.01 3.60
C LEU A 193 -36.28 -15.62 2.83
N THR A 194 -37.04 -16.68 2.48
CA THR A 194 -38.49 -16.78 2.33
C THR A 194 -39.16 -16.11 1.12
N GLY A 195 -39.59 -16.98 0.20
CA GLY A 195 -40.54 -16.75 -0.90
C GLY A 195 -40.73 -18.03 -1.69
#